data_AF-A0A3D3I089-F1
#
_entry.id   AF-A0A3D3I089-F1
#
_cell.length_a   1.000
_cell.length_b   1.000
_cell.length_c   1.000
_cell.angle_alpha   90.00
_cell.angle_beta   90.00
_cell.angle_gamma   90.00
#
_symmetry.space_group_name_H-M   'P 1'
#
loop_
_entity.id
_entity.type
_entity.pdbx_description
1 polymer ?
#
loop_
_entity_poly.entity_id
_entity_poly.type
_entity_poly.pdbx_seq_one_letter_code
_entity_poly.pdbx_strand_id
1 'polypeptide(L)'
;MSAEMTGTRLQQILRSPWFAPGLFLFAVLVRAIGIRWGLPTADNHWSLHPDEPIVWLYSQAVDLGKGDLLPGFYNYGTLYLIMSSVAAKLAGAYMGGTEPWQIVGNATLMARWMSVLAGSSLVWMTYTYVARQGRATGAVIAAMGVALAPGMVVHSRFQSVDMVAAAFGFGSLLAASMMLPTAHGKVWSHSKAAVVAGLLAGLSAGTKYTGITALIGLVVVLLFAELAWTCRIKSLGMAVLVTLATFCFTTPGIFLEQEAFFRDLRYEWLHTQTGHEFVFGATAPGWVYHLANLVAVLGGPVLILGALGLGFGAWKKQPYVVAALAWALVTYVLIGRAEVKFLRYTLPMVAPLMVGLGALVSQWHAQGKTSGRIGVAAAMLSVAGLLGGGAAAAAQMTMWMSGPDSREQTAAILKAEAAKGPVTVGLVSDPWFYSPTLYPMATAPRFVPVDQRDAAMREATNPAVVRYVAPDGGRINWDTRLIDEVQPDFIVFSSFEADDLARIAADPAARPKFEAAVKDMERFRDRLNQDYEVWQRVGAGGPRIHDLMYIRPEMWIWRKKPKSATDSASTSNPSSTTSGTSGAPAPTP
;
A
#
# COMPACT_ATOMS: atom_id res chain seq x y z
N MET A 1 49.93 5.59 -10.07
CA MET A 1 49.65 6.88 -9.40
C MET A 1 48.25 7.44 -9.67
N SER A 2 47.72 7.44 -10.90
CA SER A 2 46.36 7.98 -11.18
C SER A 2 45.23 7.19 -10.50
N ALA A 3 45.23 5.85 -10.56
CA ALA A 3 44.16 5.02 -9.99
C ALA A 3 44.09 5.04 -8.44
N GLU A 4 45.23 5.09 -7.76
CA GLU A 4 45.30 5.18 -6.30
C GLU A 4 44.79 6.53 -5.78
N MET A 5 45.13 7.64 -6.44
CA MET A 5 44.64 8.97 -6.05
C MET A 5 43.12 9.13 -6.23
N THR A 6 42.54 8.51 -7.27
CA THR A 6 41.07 8.47 -7.44
C THR A 6 40.37 7.62 -6.37
N GLY A 7 41.02 6.53 -5.91
CA GLY A 7 40.48 5.66 -4.86
C GLY A 7 40.38 6.34 -3.49
N THR A 8 41.38 7.14 -3.11
CA THR A 8 41.39 7.91 -1.86
C THR A 8 40.38 9.05 -1.87
N ARG A 9 40.26 9.81 -2.97
CA ARG A 9 39.25 10.87 -3.11
C ARG A 9 37.83 10.34 -3.01
N LEU A 10 37.52 9.23 -3.68
CA LEU A 10 36.17 8.63 -3.62
C LEU A 10 35.82 8.21 -2.19
N GLN A 11 36.74 7.57 -1.47
CA GLN A 11 36.50 7.18 -0.07
C GLN A 11 36.31 8.39 0.85
N GLN A 12 37.02 9.49 0.62
CA GLN A 12 36.81 10.75 1.33
C GLN A 12 35.43 11.33 1.06
N ILE A 13 34.96 11.33 -0.20
CA ILE A 13 33.62 11.80 -0.56
C ILE A 13 32.55 10.95 0.13
N LEU A 14 32.65 9.62 0.04
CA LEU A 14 31.66 8.73 0.64
C LEU A 14 31.59 8.88 2.16
N ARG A 15 32.73 9.16 2.81
CA ARG A 15 32.79 9.39 4.27
C ARG A 15 32.53 10.84 4.68
N SER A 16 32.28 11.73 3.72
CA SER A 16 31.93 13.12 4.01
C SER A 16 30.66 13.19 4.84
N PRO A 17 30.57 14.11 5.82
CA PRO A 17 29.34 14.32 6.59
C PRO A 17 28.13 14.68 5.69
N TRP A 18 28.38 15.17 4.47
CA TRP A 18 27.36 15.58 3.51
C TRP A 18 26.83 14.44 2.63
N PHE A 19 27.53 13.30 2.57
CA PHE A 19 27.14 12.22 1.65
C PHE A 19 25.82 11.55 2.05
N ALA A 20 25.66 11.23 3.34
CA ALA A 20 24.45 10.59 3.83
C ALA A 20 23.21 11.53 3.76
N PRO A 21 23.31 12.83 4.08
CA PRO A 21 22.28 13.81 3.74
C PRO A 21 22.00 13.93 2.24
N GLY A 22 23.01 13.81 1.38
CA GLY A 22 22.83 13.79 -0.08
C GLY A 22 21.99 12.58 -0.54
N LEU A 23 22.22 11.40 0.04
CA LEU A 23 21.39 10.21 -0.22
C LEU A 23 19.94 10.39 0.26
N PHE A 24 19.75 11.03 1.41
CA PHE A 24 18.41 11.40 1.89
C PHE A 24 17.70 12.32 0.88
N LEU A 25 18.37 13.38 0.44
CA LEU A 25 17.79 14.32 -0.52
C LEU A 25 17.46 13.63 -1.86
N PHE A 26 18.37 12.79 -2.37
CA PHE A 26 18.11 11.97 -3.55
C PHE A 26 16.85 11.11 -3.38
N ALA A 27 16.72 10.44 -2.23
CA ALA A 27 15.57 9.61 -1.90
C ALA A 27 14.26 10.41 -1.82
N VAL A 28 14.31 11.63 -1.28
CA VAL A 28 13.18 12.58 -1.26
C VAL A 28 12.75 12.95 -2.67
N LEU A 29 13.71 13.33 -3.54
CA LEU A 29 13.40 13.74 -4.91
C LEU A 29 12.75 12.61 -5.72
N VAL A 30 13.26 11.38 -5.60
CA VAL A 30 12.66 10.21 -6.27
C VAL A 30 11.21 9.98 -5.78
N ARG A 31 10.97 10.09 -4.48
CA ARG A 31 9.65 9.86 -3.88
C ARG A 31 8.66 10.99 -4.15
N ALA A 32 9.13 12.22 -4.32
CA ALA A 32 8.31 13.39 -4.63
C ALA A 32 7.67 13.29 -6.04
N ILE A 33 8.34 12.66 -7.00
CA ILE A 33 7.76 12.40 -8.33
C ILE A 33 6.57 11.45 -8.17
N GLY A 34 5.38 11.84 -8.62
CA GLY A 34 4.16 11.04 -8.47
C GLY A 34 3.49 11.13 -7.09
N ILE A 35 3.95 12.01 -6.17
CA ILE A 35 3.32 12.19 -4.85
C ILE A 35 1.87 12.70 -4.94
N ARG A 36 1.47 13.29 -6.06
CA ARG A 36 0.11 13.79 -6.32
C ARG A 36 -0.85 12.74 -6.87
N TRP A 37 -0.37 11.53 -7.13
CA TRP A 37 -1.17 10.47 -7.70
C TRP A 37 -2.46 10.23 -6.92
N GLY A 38 -3.59 10.19 -7.61
CA GLY A 38 -4.88 9.83 -7.04
C GLY A 38 -5.37 10.73 -5.90
N LEU A 39 -4.87 11.97 -5.80
CA LEU A 39 -5.43 12.95 -4.87
C LEU A 39 -6.84 13.37 -5.30
N PRO A 40 -7.68 13.81 -4.35
CA PRO A 40 -8.97 14.43 -4.66
C PRO A 40 -8.89 15.55 -5.70
N THR A 41 -9.86 15.58 -6.60
CA THR A 41 -10.08 16.60 -7.62
C THR A 41 -11.57 16.95 -7.70
N ALA A 42 -11.94 17.95 -8.52
CA ALA A 42 -13.35 18.27 -8.76
C ALA A 42 -14.13 17.11 -9.42
N ASP A 43 -13.46 16.29 -10.23
CA ASP A 43 -14.05 15.11 -10.87
C ASP A 43 -14.08 13.89 -9.94
N ASN A 44 -13.36 13.94 -8.81
CA ASN A 44 -13.27 12.84 -7.86
C ASN A 44 -12.90 13.33 -6.45
N HIS A 45 -13.86 13.43 -5.54
CA HIS A 45 -13.70 14.10 -4.25
C HIS A 45 -12.85 13.34 -3.22
N TRP A 46 -12.42 12.10 -3.50
CA TRP A 46 -11.74 11.25 -2.54
C TRP A 46 -10.44 10.69 -3.11
N SER A 47 -9.51 10.32 -2.23
CA SER A 47 -8.29 9.65 -2.66
C SER A 47 -8.60 8.30 -3.32
N LEU A 48 -7.82 7.97 -4.35
CA LEU A 48 -7.84 6.66 -5.01
C LEU A 48 -7.16 5.54 -4.20
N HIS A 49 -6.54 5.88 -3.06
CA HIS A 49 -6.02 4.91 -2.10
C HIS A 49 -7.04 4.63 -0.98
N PRO A 50 -7.35 3.36 -0.67
CA PRO A 50 -8.46 3.01 0.25
C PRO A 50 -8.25 3.50 1.69
N ASP A 51 -7.02 3.48 2.19
CA ASP A 51 -6.75 3.80 3.60
C ASP A 51 -6.66 5.31 3.88
N GLU A 52 -6.35 6.15 2.88
CA GLU A 52 -6.08 7.58 3.13
C GLU A 52 -7.32 8.34 3.62
N PRO A 53 -8.53 8.12 3.06
CA PRO A 53 -9.75 8.71 3.60
C PRO A 53 -10.03 8.30 5.05
N ILE A 54 -9.67 7.08 5.45
CA ILE A 54 -9.84 6.58 6.82
C ILE A 54 -8.89 7.30 7.77
N VAL A 55 -7.60 7.38 7.42
CA VAL A 55 -6.61 8.13 8.22
C VAL A 55 -7.01 9.59 8.34
N TRP A 56 -7.42 10.21 7.22
CA TRP A 56 -7.88 11.60 7.22
C TRP A 56 -9.07 11.79 8.17
N LEU A 57 -10.12 10.97 8.05
CA LEU A 57 -11.33 11.04 8.89
C LEU A 57 -10.98 11.05 10.39
N TYR A 58 -10.24 10.05 10.86
CA TYR A 58 -9.92 9.94 12.28
C TYR A 58 -8.86 10.93 12.75
N SER A 59 -8.05 11.48 11.85
CA SER A 59 -7.15 12.59 12.20
C SER A 59 -7.90 13.88 12.50
N GLN A 60 -9.12 14.08 11.95
CA GLN A 60 -9.92 15.27 12.23
C GLN A 60 -10.49 15.31 13.65
N ALA A 61 -10.60 14.16 14.32
CA ALA A 61 -11.01 14.08 15.72
C ALA A 61 -9.91 14.54 16.70
N VAL A 62 -8.67 14.71 16.23
CA VAL A 62 -7.53 15.12 17.05
C VAL A 62 -7.24 16.61 16.84
N ASP A 63 -7.16 17.36 17.94
CA ASP A 63 -6.80 18.78 17.96
C ASP A 63 -5.79 19.09 19.10
N LEU A 64 -4.48 19.08 18.75
CA LEU A 64 -3.42 19.45 19.70
C LEU A 64 -3.58 20.85 20.32
N GLY A 65 -4.18 21.81 19.61
CA GLY A 65 -4.34 23.17 20.11
C GLY A 65 -5.42 23.28 21.18
N LYS A 66 -6.37 22.34 21.19
CA LYS A 66 -7.45 22.24 22.19
C LYS A 66 -7.18 21.18 23.26
N GLY A 67 -6.12 20.39 23.10
CA GLY A 67 -5.81 19.26 23.98
C GLY A 67 -6.59 17.98 23.66
N ASP A 68 -7.30 17.93 22.52
CA ASP A 68 -8.05 16.76 22.07
C ASP A 68 -7.08 15.77 21.41
N LEU A 69 -6.62 14.78 22.19
CA LEU A 69 -5.66 13.76 21.73
C LEU A 69 -6.31 12.43 21.35
N LEU A 70 -7.64 12.34 21.48
CA LEU A 70 -8.39 11.09 21.45
C LEU A 70 -9.11 10.94 20.11
N PRO A 71 -8.67 10.06 19.20
CA PRO A 71 -9.25 9.92 17.88
C PRO A 71 -10.56 9.11 17.85
N GLY A 72 -10.93 8.43 18.95
CA GLY A 72 -12.05 7.47 18.96
C GLY A 72 -11.83 6.22 18.10
N PHE A 73 -10.60 6.01 17.61
CA PHE A 73 -10.20 4.94 16.70
C PHE A 73 -8.78 4.43 17.00
N TYR A 74 -8.65 3.13 17.27
CA TYR A 74 -7.41 2.52 17.77
C TYR A 74 -7.02 1.23 17.06
N ASN A 75 -7.33 1.10 15.77
CA ASN A 75 -6.81 -0.02 14.96
C ASN A 75 -5.28 0.08 14.75
N TYR A 76 -4.71 1.26 15.00
CA TYR A 76 -3.28 1.49 15.12
C TYR A 76 -3.03 2.55 16.20
N GLY A 77 -1.77 2.72 16.61
CA GLY A 77 -1.42 3.72 17.61
C GLY A 77 -1.73 5.15 17.14
N THR A 78 -1.95 6.05 18.09
CA THR A 78 -2.50 7.38 17.82
C THR A 78 -1.48 8.38 17.24
N LEU A 79 -0.17 8.09 17.31
CA LEU A 79 0.88 9.02 16.89
C LEU A 79 0.69 9.50 15.44
N TYR A 80 0.40 8.60 14.52
CA TYR A 80 0.27 8.95 13.11
C TYR A 80 -0.97 9.84 12.84
N LEU A 81 -2.05 9.64 13.61
CA LEU A 81 -3.25 10.48 13.51
C LEU A 81 -2.97 11.88 14.05
N ILE A 82 -2.23 12.00 15.17
CA ILE A 82 -1.77 13.30 15.69
C ILE A 82 -0.91 14.01 14.63
N MET A 83 0.07 13.31 14.06
CA MET A 83 0.93 13.87 13.01
C MET A 83 0.12 14.30 11.78
N SER A 84 -0.88 13.49 11.37
CA SER A 84 -1.77 13.79 10.25
C SER A 84 -2.69 14.99 10.53
N SER A 85 -3.17 15.16 11.76
CA SER A 85 -3.93 16.34 12.18
C SER A 85 -3.09 17.61 12.07
N VAL A 86 -1.84 17.57 12.54
CA VAL A 86 -0.90 18.70 12.38
C VAL A 86 -0.67 19.00 10.90
N ALA A 87 -0.44 17.97 10.08
CA ALA A 87 -0.28 18.13 8.64
C ALA A 87 -1.52 18.78 7.99
N ALA A 88 -2.73 18.37 8.37
CA ALA A 88 -3.97 18.97 7.87
C ALA A 88 -4.09 20.46 8.23
N LYS A 89 -3.71 20.86 9.45
CA LYS A 89 -3.72 22.28 9.87
C LYS A 89 -2.68 23.10 9.12
N LEU A 90 -1.48 22.57 8.93
CA LEU A 90 -0.45 23.22 8.13
C LEU A 90 -0.91 23.38 6.67
N ALA A 91 -1.56 22.36 6.11
CA ALA A 91 -2.15 22.44 4.78
C ALA A 91 -3.21 23.55 4.70
N GLY A 92 -4.12 23.64 5.67
CA GLY A 92 -5.10 24.74 5.74
C GLY A 92 -4.45 26.12 5.82
N ALA A 93 -3.37 26.27 6.61
CA ALA A 93 -2.68 27.54 6.79
C ALA A 93 -1.87 27.99 5.56
N TYR A 94 -1.24 27.06 4.83
CA TYR A 94 -0.28 27.40 3.77
C TYR A 94 -0.77 27.09 2.35
N MET A 95 -1.73 26.19 2.18
CA MET A 95 -2.24 25.76 0.88
C MET A 95 -3.68 26.21 0.62
N GLY A 96 -4.45 26.51 1.68
CA GLY A 96 -5.85 26.91 1.60
C GLY A 96 -6.75 25.81 1.03
N GLY A 97 -7.86 26.23 0.44
CA GLY A 97 -8.90 25.36 -0.13
C GLY A 97 -10.28 25.86 0.27
N THR A 98 -11.16 26.08 -0.72
CA THR A 98 -12.55 26.51 -0.48
C THR A 98 -13.51 25.34 -0.58
N GLU A 99 -13.20 24.37 -1.44
CA GLU A 99 -14.01 23.19 -1.66
C GLU A 99 -13.60 22.04 -0.74
N PRO A 100 -14.53 21.20 -0.26
CA PRO A 100 -14.22 20.06 0.60
C PRO A 100 -13.13 19.13 0.03
N TRP A 101 -13.17 18.84 -1.27
CA TRP A 101 -12.17 17.99 -1.92
C TRP A 101 -10.77 18.62 -1.93
N GLN A 102 -10.66 19.95 -2.03
CA GLN A 102 -9.37 20.66 -1.95
C GLN A 102 -8.78 20.54 -0.55
N ILE A 103 -9.61 20.70 0.48
CA ILE A 103 -9.19 20.60 1.89
C ILE A 103 -8.66 19.20 2.17
N VAL A 104 -9.42 18.16 1.79
CA VAL A 104 -9.00 16.75 1.94
C VAL A 104 -7.71 16.51 1.15
N GLY A 105 -7.65 16.93 -0.11
CA GLY A 105 -6.49 16.69 -0.97
C GLY A 105 -5.21 17.37 -0.49
N ASN A 106 -5.30 18.62 -0.02
CA ASN A 106 -4.16 19.35 0.53
C ASN A 106 -3.68 18.73 1.85
N ALA A 107 -4.61 18.33 2.74
CA ALA A 107 -4.29 17.63 3.97
C ALA A 107 -3.60 16.28 3.70
N THR A 108 -4.13 15.47 2.77
CA THR A 108 -3.52 14.20 2.37
C THR A 108 -2.14 14.41 1.74
N LEU A 109 -1.97 15.42 0.88
CA LEU A 109 -0.66 15.71 0.29
C LEU A 109 0.37 16.11 1.36
N MET A 110 0.00 16.95 2.33
CA MET A 110 0.88 17.30 3.44
C MET A 110 1.22 16.08 4.29
N ALA A 111 0.26 15.20 4.54
CA ALA A 111 0.51 13.97 5.29
C ALA A 111 1.39 12.96 4.54
N ARG A 112 1.27 12.86 3.20
CA ARG A 112 2.15 12.05 2.35
C ARG A 112 3.62 12.46 2.47
N TRP A 113 3.92 13.74 2.68
CA TRP A 113 5.30 14.18 2.92
C TRP A 113 5.92 13.55 4.16
N MET A 114 5.12 13.23 5.19
CA MET A 114 5.63 12.50 6.36
C MET A 114 6.14 11.10 5.98
N SER A 115 5.40 10.39 5.13
CA SER A 115 5.82 9.09 4.57
C SER A 115 7.04 9.21 3.67
N VAL A 116 7.13 10.27 2.85
CA VAL A 116 8.32 10.56 2.02
C VAL A 116 9.56 10.78 2.88
N LEU A 117 9.45 11.60 3.92
CA LEU A 117 10.55 11.91 4.83
C LEU A 117 10.95 10.68 5.65
N ALA A 118 9.99 9.87 6.10
CA ALA A 118 10.27 8.62 6.82
C ALA A 118 10.96 7.58 5.91
N GLY A 119 10.43 7.34 4.72
CA GLY A 119 11.03 6.44 3.73
C GLY A 119 12.43 6.88 3.28
N SER A 120 12.68 8.19 3.19
CA SER A 120 14.00 8.75 2.89
C SER A 120 14.95 8.67 4.07
N SER A 121 14.43 8.82 5.30
CA SER A 121 15.20 8.63 6.53
C SER A 121 15.76 7.22 6.64
N LEU A 122 15.00 6.20 6.20
CA LEU A 122 15.49 4.81 6.13
C LEU A 122 16.72 4.66 5.24
N VAL A 123 16.82 5.41 4.14
CA VAL A 123 18.01 5.41 3.25
C VAL A 123 19.24 5.92 4.00
N TRP A 124 19.11 7.07 4.65
CA TRP A 124 20.16 7.67 5.46
C TRP A 124 20.57 6.77 6.63
N MET A 125 19.59 6.22 7.36
CA MET A 125 19.83 5.32 8.48
C MET A 125 20.52 4.04 8.00
N THR A 126 20.11 3.46 6.87
CA THR A 126 20.70 2.22 6.33
C THR A 126 22.16 2.45 5.92
N TYR A 127 22.43 3.57 5.24
CA TYR A 127 23.80 3.99 4.93
C TYR A 127 24.64 4.06 6.21
N THR A 128 24.15 4.81 7.20
CA THR A 128 24.86 5.05 8.46
C THR A 128 25.09 3.74 9.22
N TYR A 129 24.09 2.87 9.28
CA TYR A 129 24.16 1.58 9.96
C TYR A 129 25.26 0.69 9.37
N VAL A 130 25.29 0.55 8.04
CA VAL A 130 26.26 -0.30 7.35
C VAL A 130 27.64 0.36 7.31
N ALA A 131 27.74 1.68 7.09
CA ALA A 131 29.02 2.38 6.96
C ALA A 131 29.84 2.37 8.27
N ARG A 132 29.17 2.27 9.42
CA ARG A 132 29.82 2.19 10.74
C ARG A 132 30.63 0.92 10.94
N GLN A 133 30.16 -0.20 10.37
CA GLN A 133 30.74 -1.53 10.62
C GLN A 133 31.32 -2.18 9.35
N GLY A 134 30.93 -1.70 8.16
CA GLY A 134 31.33 -2.23 6.86
C GLY A 134 32.13 -1.24 6.02
N ARG A 135 32.18 -1.48 4.70
CA ARG A 135 32.83 -0.58 3.74
C ARG A 135 31.81 0.40 3.17
N ALA A 136 32.28 1.59 2.79
CA ALA A 136 31.44 2.63 2.20
C ALA A 136 30.66 2.13 0.97
N THR A 137 31.27 1.34 0.09
CA THR A 137 30.60 0.76 -1.09
C THR A 137 29.40 -0.13 -0.72
N GLY A 138 29.54 -0.96 0.31
CA GLY A 138 28.43 -1.78 0.81
C GLY A 138 27.31 -0.91 1.38
N ALA A 139 27.67 0.14 2.11
CA ALA A 139 26.72 1.11 2.64
C ALA A 139 25.97 1.86 1.55
N VAL A 140 26.66 2.31 0.49
CA VAL A 140 26.01 2.95 -0.67
C VAL A 140 25.04 2.00 -1.35
N ILE A 141 25.47 0.77 -1.67
CA ILE A 141 24.60 -0.19 -2.37
C ILE A 141 23.38 -0.56 -1.52
N ALA A 142 23.55 -0.75 -0.21
CA ALA A 142 22.43 -0.97 0.70
C ALA A 142 21.45 0.21 0.72
N ALA A 143 21.97 1.43 0.85
CA ALA A 143 21.14 2.63 0.86
C ALA A 143 20.40 2.83 -0.48
N MET A 144 21.07 2.62 -1.61
CA MET A 144 20.45 2.68 -2.93
C MET A 144 19.39 1.59 -3.12
N GLY A 145 19.60 0.39 -2.55
CA GLY A 145 18.60 -0.67 -2.50
C GLY A 145 17.32 -0.22 -1.78
N VAL A 146 17.42 0.52 -0.66
CA VAL A 146 16.24 1.11 0.01
C VAL A 146 15.67 2.29 -0.78
N ALA A 147 16.53 3.12 -1.37
CA ALA A 147 16.12 4.33 -2.08
C ALA A 147 15.31 4.02 -3.34
N LEU A 148 15.63 2.91 -4.01
CA LEU A 148 15.11 2.50 -5.31
C LEU A 148 14.30 1.19 -5.26
N ALA A 149 14.01 0.64 -4.08
CA ALA A 149 13.09 -0.48 -3.96
C ALA A 149 11.68 -0.05 -4.41
N PRO A 150 11.06 -0.70 -5.42
CA PRO A 150 9.76 -0.29 -5.97
C PRO A 150 8.67 -0.17 -4.91
N GLY A 151 8.57 -1.15 -3.99
CA GLY A 151 7.59 -1.11 -2.91
C GLY A 151 7.83 0.05 -1.93
N MET A 152 9.09 0.36 -1.61
CA MET A 152 9.41 1.50 -0.74
C MET A 152 9.05 2.82 -1.41
N VAL A 153 9.32 2.95 -2.71
CA VAL A 153 9.06 4.18 -3.48
C VAL A 153 7.55 4.44 -3.58
N VAL A 154 6.75 3.42 -3.91
CA VAL A 154 5.29 3.53 -4.00
C VAL A 154 4.68 3.85 -2.63
N HIS A 155 4.97 3.06 -1.60
CA HIS A 155 4.35 3.25 -0.28
C HIS A 155 4.85 4.50 0.47
N SER A 156 5.97 5.09 0.06
CA SER A 156 6.38 6.42 0.55
C SER A 156 5.46 7.55 0.09
N ARG A 157 4.62 7.32 -0.93
CA ARG A 157 3.71 8.31 -1.50
C ARG A 157 2.28 8.20 -1.00
N PHE A 158 2.02 7.31 -0.04
CA PHE A 158 0.71 7.17 0.58
C PHE A 158 0.71 7.69 2.02
N GLN A 159 -0.38 8.32 2.43
CA GLN A 159 -0.69 8.65 3.81
C GLN A 159 -1.06 7.34 4.54
N SER A 160 -0.03 6.64 5.01
CA SER A 160 -0.14 5.37 5.74
C SER A 160 0.84 5.33 6.91
N VAL A 161 0.50 4.53 7.92
CA VAL A 161 1.30 4.36 9.13
C VAL A 161 2.64 3.66 8.90
N ASP A 162 2.77 2.90 7.81
CA ASP A 162 3.81 1.89 7.65
C ASP A 162 5.23 2.47 7.53
N MET A 163 5.39 3.53 6.72
CA MET A 163 6.70 4.16 6.50
C MET A 163 7.25 4.79 7.76
N VAL A 164 6.40 5.50 8.51
CA VAL A 164 6.77 6.16 9.77
C VAL A 164 7.12 5.12 10.83
N ALA A 165 6.30 4.08 10.97
CA ALA A 165 6.57 2.99 11.91
C ALA A 165 7.89 2.27 11.58
N ALA A 166 8.15 1.98 10.30
CA ALA A 166 9.38 1.34 9.85
C ALA A 166 10.62 2.22 10.10
N ALA A 167 10.54 3.52 9.82
CA ALA A 167 11.63 4.47 10.07
C ALA A 167 11.98 4.57 11.56
N PHE A 168 10.99 4.70 12.44
CA PHE A 168 11.22 4.69 13.88
C PHE A 168 11.76 3.33 14.38
N GLY A 169 11.22 2.21 13.87
CA GLY A 169 11.67 0.87 14.24
C GLY A 169 13.15 0.62 13.86
N PHE A 170 13.53 0.94 12.62
CA PHE A 170 14.93 0.81 12.20
C PHE A 170 15.84 1.85 12.87
N GLY A 171 15.31 3.05 13.13
CA GLY A 171 15.99 4.06 13.95
C GLY A 171 16.32 3.55 15.36
N SER A 172 15.42 2.78 15.98
CA SER A 172 15.68 2.12 17.27
C SER A 172 16.86 1.13 17.18
N LEU A 173 16.88 0.31 16.13
CA LEU A 173 18.00 -0.61 15.86
C LEU A 173 19.32 0.15 15.60
N LEU A 174 19.28 1.24 14.84
CA LEU A 174 20.44 2.10 14.61
C LEU A 174 20.95 2.70 15.93
N ALA A 175 20.06 3.29 16.73
CA ALA A 175 20.40 3.86 18.04
C ALA A 175 21.04 2.81 18.97
N ALA A 176 20.48 1.60 19.01
CA ALA A 176 21.07 0.49 19.76
C ALA A 176 22.50 0.20 19.26
N SER A 177 22.70 0.07 17.94
CA SER A 177 24.02 -0.22 17.36
C SER A 177 25.10 0.83 17.65
N MET A 178 24.72 2.05 18.06
CA MET A 178 25.68 3.12 18.38
C MET A 178 26.58 2.79 19.59
N MET A 179 26.17 1.82 20.44
CA MET A 179 26.97 1.34 21.57
C MET A 179 28.00 0.27 21.18
N LEU A 180 27.86 -0.35 20.01
CA LEU A 180 28.80 -1.36 19.54
C LEU A 180 30.15 -0.69 19.23
N PRO A 181 31.27 -1.38 19.51
CA PRO A 181 32.59 -0.89 19.12
C PRO A 181 32.69 -0.77 17.59
N THR A 182 33.46 0.22 17.14
CA THR A 182 33.85 0.42 15.73
C THR A 182 35.36 0.64 15.67
N ALA A 183 35.94 0.70 14.47
CA ALA A 183 37.36 1.05 14.28
C ALA A 183 37.74 2.43 14.85
N HIS A 184 36.76 3.31 15.06
CA HIS A 184 36.93 4.63 15.66
C HIS A 184 36.45 4.69 17.12
N GLY A 185 36.22 3.54 17.77
CA GLY A 185 35.71 3.43 19.13
C GLY A 185 34.19 3.35 19.25
N LYS A 186 33.68 3.32 20.49
CA LYS A 186 32.24 3.40 20.80
C LYS A 186 31.80 4.85 20.68
N VAL A 187 30.63 5.09 20.07
CA VAL A 187 30.15 6.46 19.84
C VAL A 187 29.23 6.92 20.97
N TRP A 188 28.31 6.06 21.43
CA TRP A 188 27.37 6.38 22.51
C TRP A 188 27.59 5.48 23.73
N SER A 189 27.26 6.01 24.92
CA SER A 189 27.12 5.20 26.12
C SER A 189 25.94 4.25 25.99
N HIS A 190 26.00 3.11 26.71
CA HIS A 190 24.93 2.13 26.70
C HIS A 190 23.59 2.73 27.17
N SER A 191 23.61 3.64 28.15
CA SER A 191 22.41 4.32 28.64
C SER A 191 21.79 5.23 27.58
N LYS A 192 22.60 6.04 26.89
CA LYS A 192 22.11 6.92 25.81
C LYS A 192 21.50 6.10 24.68
N ALA A 193 22.20 5.05 24.25
CA ALA A 193 21.71 4.15 23.21
C ALA A 193 20.39 3.44 23.63
N ALA A 194 20.29 2.97 24.87
CA ALA A 194 19.07 2.35 25.40
C ALA A 194 17.88 3.31 25.45
N VAL A 195 18.07 4.55 25.95
CA VAL A 195 17.00 5.56 26.03
C VAL A 195 16.52 5.94 24.64
N VAL A 196 17.43 6.24 23.71
CA VAL A 196 17.05 6.64 22.34
C VAL A 196 16.42 5.46 21.58
N ALA A 197 16.94 4.23 21.75
CA ALA A 197 16.34 3.04 21.16
C ALA A 197 14.93 2.79 21.71
N GLY A 198 14.73 2.94 23.03
CA GLY A 198 13.42 2.80 23.66
C GLY A 198 12.43 3.87 23.19
N LEU A 199 12.87 5.13 23.10
CA LEU A 199 12.06 6.23 22.58
C LEU A 199 11.57 5.91 21.16
N LEU A 200 12.48 5.55 20.27
CA LEU A 200 12.14 5.25 18.87
C LEU A 200 11.27 3.98 18.73
N ALA A 201 11.49 2.95 19.55
CA ALA A 201 10.62 1.78 19.58
C ALA A 201 9.20 2.15 20.05
N GLY A 202 9.09 3.02 21.05
CA GLY A 202 7.81 3.53 21.56
C GLY A 202 7.06 4.38 20.54
N LEU A 203 7.77 5.26 19.81
CA LEU A 203 7.19 6.03 18.68
C LEU A 203 6.74 5.10 17.54
N SER A 204 7.53 4.06 17.23
CA SER A 204 7.16 3.05 16.25
C SER A 204 5.88 2.31 16.66
N ALA A 205 5.81 1.82 17.90
CA ALA A 205 4.63 1.16 18.47
C ALA A 205 3.40 2.10 18.53
N GLY A 206 3.62 3.37 18.86
CA GLY A 206 2.61 4.42 18.87
C GLY A 206 2.14 4.84 17.48
N THR A 207 2.84 4.44 16.42
CA THR A 207 2.39 4.58 15.02
C THR A 207 1.68 3.31 14.55
N LYS A 208 2.22 2.14 14.87
CA LYS A 208 1.68 0.81 14.55
C LYS A 208 2.15 -0.18 15.60
N TYR A 209 1.24 -0.93 16.24
CA TYR A 209 1.57 -1.77 17.41
C TYR A 209 2.72 -2.76 17.18
N THR A 210 2.85 -3.31 15.97
CA THR A 210 3.95 -4.21 15.59
C THR A 210 5.33 -3.55 15.67
N GLY A 211 5.41 -2.23 15.74
CA GLY A 211 6.64 -1.46 15.93
C GLY A 211 7.40 -1.81 17.22
N ILE A 212 6.71 -2.35 18.24
CA ILE A 212 7.33 -2.81 19.49
C ILE A 212 8.43 -3.86 19.27
N THR A 213 8.33 -4.62 18.16
CA THR A 213 9.30 -5.65 17.77
C THR A 213 10.70 -5.10 17.54
N ALA A 214 10.86 -3.79 17.32
CA ALA A 214 12.16 -3.15 17.15
C ALA A 214 13.10 -3.37 18.37
N LEU A 215 12.54 -3.56 19.58
CA LEU A 215 13.32 -3.84 20.79
C LEU A 215 14.14 -5.14 20.69
N ILE A 216 13.76 -6.08 19.81
CA ILE A 216 14.48 -7.34 19.60
C ILE A 216 15.89 -7.06 19.09
N GLY A 217 16.03 -6.06 18.21
CA GLY A 217 17.32 -5.59 17.74
C GLY A 217 18.23 -5.10 18.87
N LEU A 218 17.67 -4.33 19.82
CA LEU A 218 18.39 -3.88 21.01
C LEU A 218 18.83 -5.05 21.89
N VAL A 219 17.94 -6.02 22.15
CA VAL A 219 18.27 -7.21 22.94
C VAL A 219 19.48 -7.91 22.34
N VAL A 220 19.49 -8.14 21.02
CA VAL A 220 20.62 -8.75 20.34
C VAL A 220 21.88 -7.90 20.47
N VAL A 221 21.80 -6.58 20.26
CA VAL A 221 22.95 -5.69 20.42
C VAL A 221 23.54 -5.79 21.85
N LEU A 222 22.70 -5.85 22.88
CA LEU A 222 23.15 -5.99 24.28
C LEU A 222 23.85 -7.33 24.55
N LEU A 223 23.47 -8.40 23.86
CA LEU A 223 24.14 -9.72 23.98
C LEU A 223 25.60 -9.66 23.46
N PHE A 224 25.82 -8.92 22.38
CA PHE A 224 27.14 -8.74 21.77
C PHE A 224 27.94 -7.56 22.33
N ALA A 225 27.30 -6.68 23.10
CA ALA A 225 27.98 -5.54 23.69
C ALA A 225 28.97 -5.99 24.78
N GLU A 226 30.19 -5.47 24.71
CA GLU A 226 31.21 -5.61 25.76
C GLU A 226 30.83 -4.73 26.97
N LEU A 227 29.88 -5.23 27.76
CA LEU A 227 29.29 -4.59 28.93
C LEU A 227 29.13 -5.63 30.05
N ALA A 228 29.32 -5.20 31.29
CA ALA A 228 28.96 -5.98 32.46
C ALA A 228 27.47 -6.36 32.44
N TRP A 229 27.13 -7.52 33.00
CA TRP A 229 25.75 -8.03 33.05
C TRP A 229 24.76 -7.04 33.67
N THR A 230 25.17 -6.34 34.73
CA THR A 230 24.38 -5.29 35.38
C THR A 230 24.07 -4.12 34.44
N CYS A 231 25.03 -3.69 33.61
CA CYS A 231 24.81 -2.66 32.59
C CYS A 231 23.85 -3.12 31.49
N ARG A 232 23.88 -4.42 31.13
CA ARG A 232 22.94 -5.00 30.14
C ARG A 232 21.51 -4.96 30.67
N ILE A 233 21.27 -5.44 31.89
CA ILE A 233 19.94 -5.41 32.53
C ILE A 233 19.44 -3.98 32.70
N LYS A 234 20.29 -3.07 33.20
CA LYS A 234 19.93 -1.65 33.34
C LYS A 234 19.53 -1.05 31.99
N SER A 235 20.29 -1.32 30.94
CA SER A 235 20.00 -0.83 29.58
C SER A 235 18.70 -1.38 29.03
N LEU A 236 18.43 -2.67 29.22
CA LEU A 236 17.16 -3.28 28.83
C LEU A 236 15.98 -2.66 29.60
N GLY A 237 16.11 -2.53 30.93
CA GLY A 237 15.08 -1.92 31.77
C GLY A 237 14.78 -0.48 31.39
N MET A 238 15.81 0.34 31.14
CA MET A 238 15.65 1.71 30.65
C MET A 238 14.93 1.75 29.29
N ALA A 239 15.35 0.91 28.34
CA ALA A 239 14.73 0.89 27.02
C ALA A 239 13.25 0.47 27.07
N VAL A 240 12.92 -0.56 27.85
CA VAL A 240 11.54 -1.01 28.04
C VAL A 240 10.70 0.09 28.71
N LEU A 241 11.19 0.69 29.79
CA LEU A 241 10.49 1.77 30.49
C LEU A 241 10.22 2.96 29.56
N VAL A 242 11.24 3.42 28.82
CA VAL A 242 11.10 4.54 27.89
C VAL A 242 10.17 4.18 26.73
N THR A 243 10.20 2.92 26.25
CA THR A 243 9.28 2.46 25.20
C THR A 243 7.84 2.54 25.66
N LEU A 244 7.54 2.00 26.85
CA LEU A 244 6.20 2.02 27.43
C LEU A 244 5.74 3.44 27.70
N ALA A 245 6.58 4.28 28.32
CA ALA A 245 6.26 5.68 28.59
C ALA A 245 5.96 6.45 27.29
N THR A 246 6.76 6.24 26.24
CA THR A 246 6.55 6.88 24.93
C THR A 246 5.27 6.39 24.26
N PHE A 247 5.01 5.08 24.27
CA PHE A 247 3.78 4.51 23.72
C PHE A 247 2.55 5.09 24.41
N CYS A 248 2.54 5.07 25.75
CA CYS A 248 1.49 5.63 26.59
C CYS A 248 1.28 7.13 26.31
N PHE A 249 2.35 7.90 26.14
CA PHE A 249 2.28 9.33 25.84
C PHE A 249 1.69 9.59 24.46
N THR A 250 2.07 8.80 23.46
CA THR A 250 1.61 8.97 22.08
C THR A 250 0.25 8.34 21.79
N THR A 251 -0.23 7.47 22.68
CA THR A 251 -1.50 6.73 22.57
C THR A 251 -2.26 6.81 23.90
N PRO A 252 -2.69 8.00 24.34
CA PRO A 252 -3.30 8.20 25.66
C PRO A 252 -4.67 7.51 25.81
N GLY A 253 -5.31 7.14 24.69
CA GLY A 253 -6.57 6.38 24.67
C GLY A 253 -6.54 5.07 25.44
N ILE A 254 -5.36 4.46 25.64
CA ILE A 254 -5.22 3.28 26.51
C ILE A 254 -5.68 3.54 27.96
N PHE A 255 -5.65 4.79 28.42
CA PHE A 255 -6.14 5.18 29.75
C PHE A 255 -7.48 5.90 29.68
N LEU A 256 -7.65 6.76 28.67
CA LEU A 256 -8.75 7.71 28.60
C LEU A 256 -9.97 7.20 27.81
N GLU A 257 -9.79 6.25 26.88
CA GLU A 257 -10.86 5.64 26.08
C GLU A 257 -10.71 4.12 26.04
N GLN A 258 -10.61 3.50 27.22
CA GLN A 258 -10.30 2.07 27.37
C GLN A 258 -11.24 1.16 26.57
N GLU A 259 -12.54 1.42 26.61
CA GLU A 259 -13.53 0.59 25.91
C GLU A 259 -13.31 0.61 24.40
N ALA A 260 -13.13 1.80 23.80
CA ALA A 260 -12.85 1.94 22.38
C ALA A 260 -11.49 1.32 22.03
N PHE A 261 -10.46 1.59 22.83
CA PHE A 261 -9.12 1.07 22.64
C PHE A 261 -9.09 -0.47 22.61
N PHE A 262 -9.65 -1.14 23.62
CA PHE A 262 -9.62 -2.60 23.70
C PHE A 262 -10.56 -3.26 22.68
N ARG A 263 -11.68 -2.61 22.32
CA ARG A 263 -12.55 -3.05 21.22
C ARG A 263 -11.79 -3.09 19.91
N ASP A 264 -11.13 -1.99 19.54
CA ASP A 264 -10.45 -1.84 18.26
C ASP A 264 -9.16 -2.69 18.20
N LEU A 265 -8.39 -2.75 19.29
CA LEU A 265 -7.24 -3.65 19.40
C LEU A 265 -7.65 -5.12 19.24
N ARG A 266 -8.77 -5.52 19.86
CA ARG A 266 -9.32 -6.87 19.70
C ARG A 266 -9.84 -7.11 18.28
N TYR A 267 -10.47 -6.13 17.67
CA TYR A 267 -10.90 -6.20 16.27
C TYR A 267 -9.71 -6.50 15.36
N GLU A 268 -8.60 -5.77 15.48
CA GLU A 268 -7.39 -6.01 14.67
C GLU A 268 -6.78 -7.39 14.92
N TRP A 269 -6.74 -7.83 16.17
CA TRP A 269 -6.27 -9.18 16.53
C TRP A 269 -7.12 -10.28 15.89
N LEU A 270 -8.44 -10.13 15.89
CA LEU A 270 -9.35 -11.11 15.26
C LEU A 270 -9.31 -11.00 13.74
N HIS A 271 -9.28 -9.78 13.20
CA HIS A 271 -9.27 -9.50 11.77
C HIS A 271 -8.05 -10.11 11.09
N THR A 272 -6.87 -9.99 11.70
CA THR A 272 -5.64 -10.62 11.20
C THR A 272 -5.69 -12.15 11.19
N GLN A 273 -6.54 -12.78 12.01
CA GLN A 273 -6.74 -14.23 12.06
C GLN A 273 -7.82 -14.73 11.09
N THR A 274 -8.88 -13.95 10.85
CA THR A 274 -10.04 -14.38 10.04
C THR A 274 -9.91 -14.02 8.55
N GLY A 275 -8.97 -13.13 8.20
CA GLY A 275 -8.68 -12.71 6.83
C GLY A 275 -9.49 -11.50 6.38
N HIS A 276 -9.39 -11.16 5.09
CA HIS A 276 -9.99 -9.95 4.50
C HIS A 276 -10.96 -10.34 3.36
N GLU A 277 -12.03 -11.05 3.72
CA GLU A 277 -13.05 -11.56 2.79
C GLU A 277 -12.44 -12.34 1.59
N PHE A 278 -12.71 -11.90 0.36
CA PHE A 278 -12.20 -12.51 -0.88
C PHE A 278 -10.71 -12.21 -1.13
N VAL A 279 -10.20 -11.09 -0.61
CA VAL A 279 -8.91 -10.51 -0.99
C VAL A 279 -7.75 -11.48 -0.80
N PHE A 280 -7.78 -12.27 0.27
CA PHE A 280 -6.76 -13.28 0.55
C PHE A 280 -7.30 -14.72 0.48
N GLY A 281 -8.54 -14.91 0.01
CA GLY A 281 -9.10 -16.22 -0.27
C GLY A 281 -8.33 -16.93 -1.39
N ALA A 282 -8.16 -18.25 -1.25
CA ALA A 282 -7.42 -19.10 -2.20
C ALA A 282 -5.99 -18.58 -2.51
N THR A 283 -5.34 -17.94 -1.52
CA THR A 283 -3.94 -17.54 -1.63
C THR A 283 -3.06 -18.46 -0.82
N ALA A 284 -1.76 -18.50 -1.15
CA ALA A 284 -0.79 -19.28 -0.38
C ALA A 284 -0.77 -18.85 1.11
N PRO A 285 -0.28 -19.72 2.02
CA PRO A 285 -0.07 -19.35 3.41
C PRO A 285 0.78 -18.09 3.54
N GLY A 286 0.59 -17.31 4.61
CA GLY A 286 1.30 -16.04 4.84
C GLY A 286 2.82 -16.15 4.64
N TRP A 287 3.41 -17.26 5.08
CA TRP A 287 4.82 -17.59 4.85
C TRP A 287 5.27 -17.53 3.39
N VAL A 288 4.47 -18.06 2.46
CA VAL A 288 4.83 -18.09 1.03
C VAL A 288 4.39 -16.79 0.37
N TYR A 289 3.22 -16.28 0.75
CA TYR A 289 2.69 -15.04 0.20
C TYR A 289 3.61 -13.83 0.49
N HIS A 290 4.15 -13.74 1.70
CA HIS A 290 5.07 -12.66 2.04
C HIS A 290 6.43 -12.76 1.34
N LEU A 291 6.84 -13.95 0.88
CA LEU A 291 8.00 -14.09 0.00
C LEU A 291 7.72 -13.45 -1.36
N ALA A 292 6.54 -13.68 -1.94
CA ALA A 292 6.12 -13.02 -3.18
C ALA A 292 6.01 -11.50 -3.01
N ASN A 293 5.47 -11.03 -1.87
CA ASN A 293 5.45 -9.61 -1.52
C ASN A 293 6.86 -9.02 -1.45
N LEU A 294 7.82 -9.69 -0.79
CA LEU A 294 9.22 -9.23 -0.72
C LEU A 294 9.88 -9.17 -2.10
N VAL A 295 9.60 -10.15 -2.98
CA VAL A 295 10.05 -10.10 -4.38
C VAL A 295 9.46 -8.90 -5.11
N ALA A 296 8.18 -8.58 -4.90
CA ALA A 296 7.56 -7.39 -5.49
C ALA A 296 8.12 -6.08 -4.92
N VAL A 297 8.51 -6.05 -3.64
CA VAL A 297 9.09 -4.86 -2.99
C VAL A 297 10.51 -4.58 -3.44
N LEU A 298 11.34 -5.61 -3.62
CA LEU A 298 12.80 -5.47 -3.82
C LEU A 298 13.27 -5.88 -5.23
N GLY A 299 12.65 -6.90 -5.81
CA GLY A 299 13.22 -7.74 -6.86
C GLY A 299 13.82 -9.03 -6.30
N GLY A 300 13.65 -10.13 -7.02
CA GLY A 300 14.14 -11.46 -6.62
C GLY A 300 15.65 -11.50 -6.35
N PRO A 301 16.52 -10.99 -7.26
CA PRO A 301 17.96 -10.99 -7.04
C PRO A 301 18.38 -10.21 -5.78
N VAL A 302 17.81 -9.02 -5.57
CA VAL A 302 18.09 -8.17 -4.40
C VAL A 302 17.69 -8.87 -3.10
N LEU A 303 16.52 -9.52 -3.09
CA LEU A 303 16.05 -10.31 -1.95
C LEU A 303 17.00 -11.47 -1.62
N ILE A 304 17.40 -12.26 -2.64
CA ILE A 304 18.31 -13.40 -2.47
C ILE A 304 19.65 -12.92 -1.91
N LEU A 305 20.25 -11.88 -2.51
CA LEU A 305 21.53 -11.36 -2.06
C LEU A 305 21.45 -10.75 -0.65
N GLY A 306 20.35 -10.07 -0.32
CA GLY A 306 20.07 -9.56 1.02
C GLY A 306 19.98 -10.67 2.06
N ALA A 307 19.21 -11.72 1.77
CA ALA A 307 19.05 -12.88 2.65
C ALA A 307 20.36 -13.66 2.83
N LEU A 308 21.11 -13.90 1.74
CA LEU A 308 22.43 -14.52 1.80
C LEU A 308 23.41 -13.67 2.63
N GLY A 309 23.37 -12.36 2.48
CA GLY A 309 24.18 -11.45 3.28
C GLY A 309 23.84 -11.46 4.77
N LEU A 310 22.55 -11.53 5.12
CA LEU A 310 22.11 -11.71 6.50
C LEU A 310 22.60 -13.05 7.06
N GLY A 311 22.39 -14.15 6.34
CA GLY A 311 22.81 -15.49 6.76
C GLY A 311 24.33 -15.61 6.91
N PHE A 312 25.08 -15.10 5.93
CA PHE A 312 26.54 -15.11 5.96
C PHE A 312 27.09 -14.23 7.10
N GLY A 313 26.56 -13.01 7.28
CA GLY A 313 27.00 -12.13 8.37
C GLY A 313 26.66 -12.70 9.74
N ALA A 314 25.53 -13.41 9.88
CA ALA A 314 25.18 -14.14 11.08
C ALA A 314 26.12 -15.33 11.34
N TRP A 315 26.49 -16.09 10.31
CA TRP A 315 27.50 -17.15 10.40
C TRP A 315 28.87 -16.60 10.85
N LYS A 316 29.24 -15.40 10.39
CA LYS A 316 30.43 -14.67 10.86
C LYS A 316 30.23 -13.96 12.20
N LYS A 317 29.08 -14.12 12.85
CA LYS A 317 28.71 -13.52 14.15
C LYS A 317 28.89 -11.99 14.17
N GLN A 318 28.60 -11.32 13.05
CA GLN A 318 28.67 -9.85 12.97
C GLN A 318 27.48 -9.25 13.74
N PRO A 319 27.69 -8.55 14.87
CA PRO A 319 26.60 -8.16 15.77
C PRO A 319 25.50 -7.34 15.10
N TYR A 320 25.88 -6.38 14.25
CA TYR A 320 24.94 -5.52 13.53
C TYR A 320 24.09 -6.29 12.50
N VAL A 321 24.65 -7.33 11.88
CA VAL A 321 23.90 -8.19 10.95
C VAL A 321 22.97 -9.13 11.72
N VAL A 322 23.44 -9.72 12.82
CA VAL A 322 22.60 -10.61 13.66
C VAL A 322 21.42 -9.84 14.23
N ALA A 323 21.61 -8.59 14.67
CA ALA A 323 20.52 -7.75 15.16
C ALA A 323 19.49 -7.41 14.08
N ALA A 324 19.94 -7.07 12.87
CA ALA A 324 19.06 -6.85 11.72
C ALA A 324 18.30 -8.13 11.32
N LEU A 325 18.98 -9.28 11.27
CA LEU A 325 18.38 -10.58 10.98
C LEU A 325 17.33 -10.96 12.01
N ALA A 326 17.62 -10.79 13.30
CA ALA A 326 16.69 -11.14 14.37
C ALA A 326 15.40 -10.32 14.29
N TRP A 327 15.50 -9.01 14.05
CA TRP A 327 14.33 -8.18 13.86
C TRP A 327 13.54 -8.59 12.61
N ALA A 328 14.21 -8.77 11.47
CA ALA A 328 13.57 -9.21 10.23
C ALA A 328 12.87 -10.57 10.38
N LEU A 329 13.51 -11.53 11.05
CA LEU A 329 12.96 -12.87 11.27
C LEU A 329 11.71 -12.81 12.16
N VAL A 330 11.72 -12.02 13.24
CA VAL A 330 10.55 -11.91 14.11
C VAL A 330 9.42 -11.17 13.40
N THR A 331 9.71 -10.10 12.64
CA THR A 331 8.70 -9.47 11.79
C THR A 331 8.11 -10.48 10.81
N TYR A 332 8.94 -11.27 10.13
CA TYR A 332 8.49 -12.29 9.19
C TYR A 332 7.62 -13.37 9.86
N VAL A 333 8.01 -13.82 11.05
CA VAL A 333 7.24 -14.80 11.83
C VAL A 333 5.87 -14.26 12.23
N LEU A 334 5.78 -13.00 12.62
CA LEU A 334 4.51 -12.38 12.98
C LEU A 334 3.57 -12.27 11.79
N ILE A 335 4.06 -11.75 10.66
CA ILE A 335 3.21 -11.55 9.47
C ILE A 335 2.92 -12.87 8.74
N GLY A 336 3.83 -13.84 8.78
CA GLY A 336 3.67 -15.15 8.15
C GLY A 336 2.57 -16.00 8.78
N ARG A 337 2.20 -15.72 10.04
CA ARG A 337 1.08 -16.35 10.76
C ARG A 337 -0.27 -15.70 10.50
N ALA A 338 -0.31 -14.51 9.88
CA ALA A 338 -1.55 -13.77 9.66
C ALA A 338 -2.23 -14.23 8.36
N GLU A 339 -3.57 -14.19 8.35
CA GLU A 339 -4.38 -14.40 7.15
C GLU A 339 -4.52 -13.12 6.32
N VAL A 340 -4.35 -11.96 6.95
CA VAL A 340 -4.23 -10.67 6.27
C VAL A 340 -2.78 -10.49 5.80
N LYS A 341 -2.58 -10.39 4.49
CA LYS A 341 -1.26 -10.57 3.85
C LYS A 341 -0.85 -9.37 2.97
N PHE A 342 -1.22 -8.16 3.38
CA PHE A 342 -0.85 -6.93 2.66
C PHE A 342 0.68 -6.81 2.48
N LEU A 343 1.12 -6.33 1.32
CA LEU A 343 2.55 -6.20 0.99
C LEU A 343 3.22 -5.22 1.94
N ARG A 344 2.52 -4.17 2.36
CA ARG A 344 3.04 -3.16 3.29
C ARG A 344 3.54 -3.71 4.63
N TYR A 345 3.10 -4.91 5.02
CA TYR A 345 3.59 -5.59 6.23
C TYR A 345 5.06 -6.03 6.13
N THR A 346 5.58 -6.14 4.91
CA THR A 346 6.98 -6.52 4.66
C THR A 346 7.95 -5.33 4.66
N LEU A 347 7.45 -4.09 4.62
CA LEU A 347 8.27 -2.87 4.51
C LEU A 347 9.29 -2.71 5.65
N PRO A 348 8.98 -3.04 6.93
CA PRO A 348 9.98 -3.01 8.00
C PRO A 348 11.18 -3.92 7.78
N MET A 349 11.06 -4.96 6.94
CA MET A 349 12.15 -5.90 6.63
C MET A 349 13.11 -5.39 5.54
N VAL A 350 12.75 -4.35 4.79
CA VAL A 350 13.56 -3.86 3.66
C VAL A 350 14.93 -3.37 4.12
N ALA A 351 14.98 -2.48 5.11
CA ALA A 351 16.26 -1.98 5.62
C ALA A 351 17.14 -3.10 6.22
N PRO A 352 16.63 -4.01 7.05
CA PRO A 352 17.38 -5.20 7.47
C PRO A 352 17.93 -6.07 6.32
N LEU A 353 17.13 -6.37 5.29
CA LEU A 353 17.61 -7.11 4.12
C LEU A 353 18.72 -6.36 3.40
N MET A 354 18.63 -5.02 3.31
CA MET A 354 19.65 -4.19 2.70
C MET A 354 20.92 -4.07 3.57
N VAL A 355 20.81 -4.18 4.89
CA VAL A 355 21.97 -4.37 5.78
C VAL A 355 22.70 -5.67 5.42
N GLY A 356 21.98 -6.76 5.18
CA GLY A 356 22.55 -8.02 4.69
C GLY A 356 23.30 -7.84 3.37
N LEU A 357 22.65 -7.24 2.37
CA LEU A 357 23.26 -6.94 1.07
C LEU A 357 24.53 -6.09 1.24
N GLY A 358 24.47 -5.04 2.04
CA GLY A 358 25.59 -4.15 2.32
C GLY A 358 26.75 -4.84 3.02
N ALA A 359 26.47 -5.77 3.93
CA ALA A 359 27.48 -6.59 4.60
C ALA A 359 28.18 -7.52 3.60
N LEU A 360 27.41 -8.18 2.71
CA LEU A 360 27.95 -9.07 1.68
C LEU A 360 28.84 -8.32 0.68
N VAL A 361 28.36 -7.19 0.17
CA VAL A 361 29.10 -6.31 -0.74
C VAL A 361 30.36 -5.75 -0.09
N SER A 362 30.29 -5.37 1.20
CA SER A 362 31.46 -4.88 1.95
C SER A 362 32.58 -5.91 1.97
N GLN A 363 32.24 -7.19 2.11
CA GLN A 363 33.21 -8.27 2.11
C GLN A 363 33.76 -8.58 0.73
N TRP A 364 32.92 -8.65 -0.30
CA TRP A 364 33.38 -8.82 -1.68
C TRP A 364 34.34 -7.72 -2.10
N HIS A 365 34.04 -6.47 -1.74
CA HIS A 365 34.95 -5.36 -1.97
C HIS A 365 36.24 -5.51 -1.16
N ALA A 366 36.16 -5.92 0.12
CA ALA A 366 37.35 -6.12 0.96
C ALA A 366 38.31 -7.20 0.40
N GLN A 367 37.77 -8.25 -0.24
CA GLN A 367 38.59 -9.33 -0.81
C GLN A 367 39.48 -8.85 -1.96
N GLY A 368 39.08 -7.85 -2.74
CA GLY A 368 39.85 -7.28 -3.85
C GLY A 368 40.06 -8.20 -5.08
N LYS A 369 39.62 -9.46 -5.02
CA LYS A 369 39.71 -10.48 -6.09
C LYS A 369 38.69 -10.24 -7.20
N THR A 370 38.94 -10.79 -8.38
CA THR A 370 38.03 -10.73 -9.55
C THR A 370 36.61 -11.21 -9.19
N SER A 371 36.48 -12.32 -8.46
CA SER A 371 35.19 -12.83 -7.99
C SER A 371 34.44 -11.83 -7.10
N GLY A 372 35.15 -11.11 -6.22
CA GLY A 372 34.56 -10.04 -5.40
C GLY A 372 34.08 -8.86 -6.24
N ARG A 373 34.85 -8.45 -7.25
CA ARG A 373 34.45 -7.39 -8.19
C ARG A 373 33.19 -7.77 -8.97
N ILE A 374 33.11 -9.01 -9.43
CA ILE A 374 31.90 -9.56 -10.08
C ILE A 374 30.71 -9.54 -9.12
N GLY A 375 30.89 -9.95 -7.87
CA GLY A 375 29.83 -9.89 -6.85
C GLY A 375 29.31 -8.47 -6.59
N VAL A 376 30.21 -7.48 -6.48
CA VAL A 376 29.83 -6.07 -6.36
C VAL A 376 29.06 -5.59 -7.60
N ALA A 377 29.54 -5.92 -8.80
CA ALA A 377 28.86 -5.55 -10.05
C ALA A 377 27.47 -6.20 -10.14
N ALA A 378 27.34 -7.48 -9.78
CA ALA A 378 26.06 -8.18 -9.74
C ALA A 378 25.07 -7.55 -8.75
N ALA A 379 25.54 -7.13 -7.57
CA ALA A 379 24.71 -6.39 -6.62
C ALA A 379 24.25 -5.03 -7.18
N MET A 380 25.14 -4.26 -7.83
CA MET A 380 24.78 -2.99 -8.47
C MET A 380 23.74 -3.19 -9.58
N LEU A 381 23.94 -4.18 -10.45
CA LEU A 381 23.02 -4.50 -11.53
C LEU A 381 21.66 -4.98 -10.99
N SER A 382 21.66 -5.75 -9.91
CA SER A 382 20.43 -6.19 -9.24
C SER A 382 19.64 -5.00 -8.67
N VAL A 383 20.31 -4.05 -8.00
CA VAL A 383 19.69 -2.82 -7.50
C VAL A 383 19.22 -1.92 -8.66
N ALA A 384 19.92 -1.92 -9.79
CA ALA A 384 19.47 -1.23 -11.01
C ALA A 384 18.21 -1.86 -11.62
N GLY A 385 17.90 -3.12 -11.28
CA GLY A 385 16.71 -3.85 -11.74
C GLY A 385 16.99 -4.93 -12.80
N LEU A 386 18.23 -5.37 -12.97
CA LEU A 386 18.56 -6.53 -13.81
C LEU A 386 17.85 -7.77 -13.25
N LEU A 387 17.07 -8.46 -14.09
CA LEU A 387 16.18 -9.57 -13.71
C LEU A 387 15.01 -9.18 -12.79
N GLY A 388 14.60 -7.90 -12.82
CA GLY A 388 13.36 -7.42 -12.21
C GLY A 388 13.54 -6.76 -10.84
N GLY A 389 12.59 -5.87 -10.50
CA GLY A 389 12.64 -5.05 -9.28
C GLY A 389 13.58 -3.84 -9.40
N GLY A 390 14.14 -3.42 -8.26
CA GLY A 390 15.09 -2.31 -8.18
C GLY A 390 14.65 -1.02 -8.89
N ALA A 391 15.63 -0.27 -9.38
CA ALA A 391 15.44 1.04 -10.01
C ALA A 391 14.53 1.00 -11.23
N ALA A 392 14.65 -0.03 -12.09
CA ALA A 392 13.82 -0.18 -13.28
C ALA A 392 12.33 -0.32 -12.92
N ALA A 393 11.98 -1.19 -11.96
CA ALA A 393 10.59 -1.32 -11.51
C ALA A 393 10.10 -0.06 -10.78
N ALA A 394 10.95 0.57 -9.96
CA ALA A 394 10.61 1.82 -9.29
C ALA A 394 10.33 2.96 -10.29
N ALA A 395 11.11 3.05 -11.37
CA ALA A 395 10.88 4.00 -12.45
C ALA A 395 9.57 3.73 -13.18
N GLN A 396 9.30 2.47 -13.53
CA GLN A 396 8.05 2.05 -14.18
C GLN A 396 6.81 2.39 -13.34
N MET A 397 6.85 2.10 -12.04
CA MET A 397 5.76 2.42 -11.12
C MET A 397 5.61 3.94 -10.91
N THR A 398 6.73 4.67 -10.89
CA THR A 398 6.71 6.13 -10.82
C THR A 398 6.10 6.75 -12.08
N MET A 399 6.36 6.18 -13.26
CA MET A 399 5.70 6.59 -14.50
C MET A 399 4.19 6.35 -14.44
N TRP A 400 3.75 5.21 -13.92
CA TRP A 400 2.31 4.95 -13.73
C TRP A 400 1.67 5.96 -12.77
N MET A 401 2.33 6.26 -11.65
CA MET A 401 1.82 7.24 -10.68
C MET A 401 1.89 8.69 -11.16
N SER A 402 2.73 9.00 -12.15
CA SER A 402 2.85 10.35 -12.72
C SER A 402 1.96 10.57 -13.93
N GLY A 403 1.49 9.48 -14.55
CA GLY A 403 0.55 9.51 -15.66
C GLY A 403 -0.91 9.46 -15.18
N PRO A 404 -1.87 9.53 -16.13
CA PRO A 404 -3.29 9.40 -15.82
C PRO A 404 -3.59 8.03 -15.18
N ASP A 405 -4.43 8.01 -14.14
CA ASP A 405 -4.84 6.75 -13.52
C ASP A 405 -5.77 5.93 -14.44
N SER A 406 -5.78 4.60 -14.33
CA SER A 406 -6.63 3.76 -15.20
C SER A 406 -8.13 3.99 -14.97
N ARG A 407 -8.54 4.35 -13.74
CA ARG A 407 -9.92 4.72 -13.41
C ARG A 407 -10.32 6.04 -14.07
N GLU A 408 -9.42 7.02 -14.04
CA GLU A 408 -9.61 8.33 -14.66
C GLU A 408 -9.63 8.22 -16.19
N GLN A 409 -8.72 7.45 -16.78
CA GLN A 409 -8.72 7.14 -18.22
C GLN A 409 -10.02 6.47 -18.66
N THR A 410 -10.49 5.49 -17.88
CA THR A 410 -11.76 4.81 -18.14
C THR A 410 -12.94 5.78 -18.09
N ALA A 411 -12.96 6.68 -17.09
CA ALA A 411 -13.97 7.72 -17.01
C ALA A 411 -13.91 8.70 -18.20
N ALA A 412 -12.73 9.13 -18.61
CA ALA A 412 -12.54 10.02 -19.75
C ALA A 412 -13.05 9.40 -21.07
N ILE A 413 -12.78 8.10 -21.29
CA ILE A 413 -13.28 7.36 -22.45
C ILE A 413 -14.82 7.35 -22.47
N LEU A 414 -15.44 7.03 -21.33
CA LEU A 414 -16.90 6.91 -21.24
C LEU A 414 -17.61 8.26 -21.29
N LYS A 415 -17.04 9.30 -20.69
CA LYS A 415 -17.50 10.69 -20.82
C LYS A 415 -17.41 11.17 -22.27
N ALA A 416 -16.38 10.76 -23.02
CA ALA A 416 -16.26 11.08 -24.44
C ALA A 416 -17.30 10.38 -25.32
N GLU A 417 -17.73 9.16 -24.96
CA GLU A 417 -18.88 8.51 -25.63
C GLU A 417 -20.20 9.20 -25.27
N ALA A 418 -20.40 9.57 -24.00
CA ALA A 418 -21.60 10.27 -23.55
C ALA A 418 -21.75 11.68 -24.15
N ALA A 419 -20.63 12.31 -24.54
CA ALA A 419 -20.65 13.57 -25.31
C ALA A 419 -21.21 13.41 -26.75
N LYS A 420 -21.24 12.18 -27.30
CA LYS A 420 -21.80 11.89 -28.63
C LYS A 420 -23.30 11.63 -28.60
N GLY A 421 -23.85 11.34 -27.43
CA GLY A 421 -25.26 11.05 -27.22
C GLY A 421 -25.49 10.41 -25.85
N PRO A 422 -26.76 10.24 -25.42
CA PRO A 422 -27.08 9.62 -24.14
C PRO A 422 -26.45 8.23 -24.02
N VAL A 423 -25.67 8.02 -22.96
CA VAL A 423 -24.97 6.77 -22.66
C VAL A 423 -25.24 6.40 -21.21
N THR A 424 -25.55 5.13 -20.98
CA THR A 424 -25.66 4.54 -19.63
C THR A 424 -24.53 3.56 -19.36
N VAL A 425 -23.90 3.68 -18.19
CA VAL A 425 -22.81 2.84 -17.71
C VAL A 425 -23.26 2.05 -16.48
N GLY A 426 -23.25 0.73 -16.59
CA GLY A 426 -23.54 -0.21 -15.51
C GLY A 426 -22.31 -0.57 -14.68
N LEU A 427 -22.48 -0.62 -13.36
CA LEU A 427 -21.48 -1.07 -12.40
C LEU A 427 -21.90 -2.41 -11.77
N VAL A 428 -20.96 -3.35 -11.68
CA VAL A 428 -21.23 -4.71 -11.16
C VAL A 428 -21.28 -4.78 -9.64
N SER A 429 -20.76 -3.76 -8.95
CA SER A 429 -20.74 -3.66 -7.49
C SER A 429 -20.96 -2.20 -7.05
N ASP A 430 -21.13 -1.98 -5.74
CA ASP A 430 -21.18 -0.63 -5.21
C ASP A 430 -19.86 0.10 -5.50
N PRO A 431 -19.92 1.32 -6.08
CA PRO A 431 -18.73 2.05 -6.45
C PRO A 431 -17.86 2.36 -5.22
N TRP A 432 -16.55 2.21 -5.37
CA TRP A 432 -15.56 2.44 -4.33
C TRP A 432 -14.22 2.90 -4.93
N PHE A 433 -13.12 2.85 -4.18
CA PHE A 433 -11.82 3.39 -4.62
C PHE A 433 -11.33 2.79 -5.95
N TYR A 434 -11.72 1.57 -6.28
CA TYR A 434 -11.34 0.88 -7.52
C TYR A 434 -12.22 1.21 -8.73
N SER A 435 -13.32 1.94 -8.56
CA SER A 435 -14.28 2.25 -9.62
C SER A 435 -13.80 3.42 -10.50
N PRO A 436 -14.24 3.49 -11.77
CA PRO A 436 -13.94 4.65 -12.61
C PRO A 436 -14.53 5.95 -12.04
N THR A 437 -13.82 7.07 -12.19
CA THR A 437 -14.21 8.39 -11.67
C THR A 437 -15.26 9.09 -12.55
N LEU A 438 -16.41 8.43 -12.75
CA LEU A 438 -17.48 8.89 -13.64
C LEU A 438 -18.21 10.13 -13.10
N TYR A 439 -18.25 10.29 -11.77
CA TYR A 439 -18.87 11.41 -11.07
C TYR A 439 -18.11 11.67 -9.76
N PRO A 440 -18.23 12.87 -9.14
CA PRO A 440 -17.35 13.27 -8.05
C PRO A 440 -17.32 12.35 -6.82
N MET A 441 -18.43 11.66 -6.53
CA MET A 441 -18.54 10.75 -5.39
C MET A 441 -18.34 9.27 -5.76
N ALA A 442 -17.87 8.97 -6.98
CA ALA A 442 -17.70 7.59 -7.45
C ALA A 442 -16.74 6.77 -6.58
N THR A 443 -15.72 7.39 -5.99
CA THR A 443 -14.76 6.68 -5.12
C THR A 443 -15.01 6.93 -3.63
N ALA A 444 -16.21 7.35 -3.25
CA ALA A 444 -16.54 7.67 -1.88
C ALA A 444 -16.31 6.46 -0.94
N PRO A 445 -15.65 6.67 0.21
CA PRO A 445 -15.38 5.60 1.17
C PRO A 445 -16.66 5.12 1.86
N ARG A 446 -16.61 3.93 2.45
CA ARG A 446 -17.78 3.24 3.02
C ARG A 446 -18.38 3.91 4.26
N PHE A 447 -17.65 4.82 4.91
CA PHE A 447 -18.21 5.65 5.99
C PHE A 447 -19.16 6.74 5.48
N VAL A 448 -19.15 7.04 4.17
CA VAL A 448 -20.17 7.89 3.56
C VAL A 448 -21.46 7.07 3.44
N PRO A 449 -22.59 7.55 4.00
CA PRO A 449 -23.86 6.85 3.96
C PRO A 449 -24.27 6.40 2.55
N VAL A 450 -24.87 5.21 2.45
CA VAL A 450 -25.17 4.58 1.16
C VAL A 450 -26.19 5.39 0.34
N ASP A 451 -27.17 5.98 1.01
CA ASP A 451 -28.18 6.87 0.44
C ASP A 451 -27.56 8.12 -0.22
N GLN A 452 -26.54 8.70 0.41
CA GLN A 452 -25.79 9.82 -0.17
C GLN A 452 -24.97 9.38 -1.39
N ARG A 453 -24.32 8.22 -1.32
CA ARG A 453 -23.57 7.67 -2.47
C ARG A 453 -24.47 7.35 -3.65
N ASP A 454 -25.66 6.78 -3.39
CA ASP A 454 -26.65 6.48 -4.44
C ASP A 454 -27.27 7.75 -5.02
N ALA A 455 -27.55 8.76 -4.20
CA ALA A 455 -28.08 10.04 -4.67
C ALA A 455 -27.11 10.67 -5.66
N ALA A 456 -25.82 10.76 -5.30
CA ALA A 456 -24.79 11.28 -6.19
C ALA A 456 -24.61 10.44 -7.47
N MET A 457 -24.80 9.12 -7.40
CA MET A 457 -24.77 8.25 -8.59
C MET A 457 -25.95 8.54 -9.53
N ARG A 458 -27.16 8.72 -8.99
CA ARG A 458 -28.36 9.04 -9.77
C ARG A 458 -28.30 10.41 -10.43
N GLU A 459 -27.59 11.37 -9.84
CA GLU A 459 -27.36 12.70 -10.40
C GLU A 459 -26.38 12.69 -11.59
N ALA A 460 -25.57 11.64 -11.73
CA ALA A 460 -24.68 11.49 -12.88
C ALA A 460 -25.52 11.25 -14.15
N THR A 461 -25.39 12.13 -15.14
CA THR A 461 -26.15 12.07 -16.40
C THR A 461 -25.29 12.02 -17.66
N ASN A 462 -23.99 12.31 -17.55
CA ASN A 462 -23.06 12.36 -18.68
C ASN A 462 -21.71 11.66 -18.34
N PRO A 463 -21.66 10.31 -18.33
CA PRO A 463 -22.76 9.37 -18.60
C PRO A 463 -23.73 9.19 -17.43
N ALA A 464 -24.91 8.63 -17.70
CA ALA A 464 -25.76 8.07 -16.66
C ALA A 464 -25.09 6.85 -16.03
N VAL A 465 -25.04 6.77 -14.70
CA VAL A 465 -24.40 5.65 -13.99
C VAL A 465 -25.44 4.87 -13.21
N VAL A 466 -25.44 3.55 -13.39
CA VAL A 466 -26.44 2.66 -12.80
C VAL A 466 -25.81 1.44 -12.16
N ARG A 467 -26.40 1.01 -11.05
CA ARG A 467 -26.20 -0.29 -10.43
C ARG A 467 -27.57 -0.87 -10.15
N TYR A 468 -27.74 -2.17 -10.35
CA TYR A 468 -28.98 -2.83 -9.97
C TYR A 468 -29.12 -2.88 -8.44
N VAL A 469 -30.24 -2.37 -7.93
CA VAL A 469 -30.64 -2.48 -6.53
C VAL A 469 -32.06 -3.04 -6.53
N ALA A 470 -32.27 -4.15 -5.81
CA ALA A 470 -33.58 -4.79 -5.76
C ALA A 470 -34.61 -3.87 -5.04
N PRO A 471 -35.92 -4.02 -5.31
CA PRO A 471 -36.96 -3.17 -4.71
C PRO A 471 -37.01 -3.18 -3.17
N ASP A 472 -36.53 -4.25 -2.55
CA ASP A 472 -36.37 -4.41 -1.11
C ASP A 472 -35.10 -3.75 -0.55
N GLY A 473 -34.32 -3.06 -1.39
CA GLY A 473 -33.02 -2.49 -1.07
C GLY A 473 -31.86 -3.50 -1.15
N GLY A 474 -32.13 -4.74 -1.57
CA GLY A 474 -31.14 -5.80 -1.72
C GLY A 474 -30.06 -5.45 -2.73
N ARG A 475 -28.80 -5.72 -2.35
CA ARG A 475 -27.60 -5.40 -3.13
C ARG A 475 -26.79 -6.66 -3.38
N ILE A 476 -26.85 -7.17 -4.61
CA ILE A 476 -26.07 -8.33 -5.04
C ILE A 476 -24.97 -7.83 -5.97
N ASN A 477 -23.72 -8.23 -5.72
CA ASN A 477 -22.63 -7.98 -6.67
C ASN A 477 -22.75 -8.98 -7.82
N TRP A 478 -22.44 -8.55 -9.04
CA TRP A 478 -22.59 -9.38 -10.24
C TRP A 478 -24.04 -9.84 -10.49
N ASP A 479 -25.01 -8.94 -10.29
CA ASP A 479 -26.44 -9.24 -10.51
C ASP A 479 -26.79 -9.24 -12.00
N THR A 480 -27.29 -10.36 -12.54
CA THR A 480 -27.65 -10.49 -13.97
C THR A 480 -28.75 -9.54 -14.39
N ARG A 481 -29.58 -9.05 -13.46
CA ARG A 481 -30.66 -8.09 -13.75
C ARG A 481 -30.14 -6.72 -14.19
N LEU A 482 -28.87 -6.39 -13.92
CA LEU A 482 -28.21 -5.27 -14.57
C LEU A 482 -28.17 -5.44 -16.10
N ILE A 483 -27.98 -6.67 -16.58
CA ILE A 483 -27.99 -6.99 -18.02
C ILE A 483 -29.43 -7.19 -18.50
N ASP A 484 -30.26 -7.93 -17.76
CA ASP A 484 -31.57 -8.35 -18.26
C ASP A 484 -32.62 -7.22 -18.22
N GLU A 485 -32.64 -6.43 -17.15
CA GLU A 485 -33.65 -5.40 -16.90
C GLU A 485 -33.14 -4.00 -17.23
N VAL A 486 -31.92 -3.65 -16.80
CA VAL A 486 -31.38 -2.28 -16.97
C VAL A 486 -30.74 -2.07 -18.34
N GLN A 487 -30.05 -3.08 -18.88
CA GLN A 487 -29.51 -3.08 -20.24
C GLN A 487 -28.63 -1.87 -20.62
N PRO A 488 -27.64 -1.46 -19.78
CA PRO A 488 -26.82 -0.28 -20.02
C PRO A 488 -25.99 -0.41 -21.31
N ASP A 489 -25.57 0.71 -21.92
CA ASP A 489 -24.74 0.69 -23.14
C ASP A 489 -23.35 0.11 -22.88
N PHE A 490 -22.81 0.38 -21.69
CA PHE A 490 -21.53 -0.13 -21.23
C PHE A 490 -21.65 -0.77 -19.85
N ILE A 491 -20.82 -1.78 -19.58
CA ILE A 491 -20.63 -2.37 -18.25
C ILE A 491 -19.15 -2.29 -17.92
N VAL A 492 -18.82 -1.84 -16.71
CA VAL A 492 -17.44 -1.64 -16.28
C VAL A 492 -17.17 -2.31 -14.94
N PHE A 493 -16.01 -2.92 -14.83
CA PHE A 493 -15.48 -3.44 -13.58
C PHE A 493 -13.95 -3.47 -13.60
N SER A 494 -13.37 -3.54 -12.40
CA SER A 494 -11.93 -3.51 -12.17
C SER A 494 -11.37 -4.88 -11.78
N SER A 495 -10.04 -5.00 -11.80
CA SER A 495 -9.32 -6.18 -11.31
C SER A 495 -9.60 -6.47 -9.83
N PHE A 496 -9.94 -5.45 -9.03
CA PHE A 496 -10.34 -5.65 -7.63
C PHE A 496 -11.67 -6.38 -7.48
N GLU A 497 -12.57 -6.25 -8.46
CA GLU A 497 -13.87 -6.92 -8.42
C GLU A 497 -13.79 -8.34 -9.00
N ALA A 498 -12.94 -8.55 -10.01
CA ALA A 498 -12.90 -9.79 -10.77
C ALA A 498 -11.84 -10.80 -10.30
N ASP A 499 -10.62 -10.37 -9.97
CA ASP A 499 -9.48 -11.29 -9.85
C ASP A 499 -9.59 -12.21 -8.63
N ASP A 500 -10.08 -11.71 -7.51
CA ASP A 500 -10.17 -12.46 -6.25
C ASP A 500 -11.21 -13.58 -6.35
N LEU A 501 -12.39 -13.27 -6.89
CA LEU A 501 -13.44 -14.27 -7.12
C LEU A 501 -13.04 -15.26 -8.21
N ALA A 502 -12.34 -14.82 -9.28
CA ALA A 502 -11.82 -15.74 -10.30
C ALA A 502 -10.78 -16.71 -9.73
N ARG A 503 -9.89 -16.24 -8.84
CA ARG A 503 -8.93 -17.09 -8.13
C ARG A 503 -9.63 -18.10 -7.22
N ILE A 504 -10.62 -17.67 -6.45
CA ILE A 504 -11.41 -18.53 -5.57
C ILE A 504 -12.20 -19.57 -6.37
N ALA A 505 -12.80 -19.19 -7.50
CA ALA A 505 -13.57 -20.09 -8.36
C ALA A 505 -12.71 -21.24 -8.91
N ALA A 506 -11.43 -20.96 -9.18
CA ALA A 506 -10.46 -21.94 -9.68
C ALA A 506 -9.89 -22.87 -8.58
N ASP A 507 -10.15 -22.61 -7.30
CA ASP A 507 -9.68 -23.41 -6.17
C ASP A 507 -10.84 -24.23 -5.56
N PRO A 508 -10.87 -25.57 -5.80
CA PRO A 508 -11.93 -26.43 -5.29
C PRO A 508 -12.05 -26.45 -3.75
N ALA A 509 -10.98 -26.15 -3.01
CA ALA A 509 -10.99 -26.14 -1.55
C ALA A 509 -11.55 -24.82 -1.00
N ALA A 510 -11.27 -23.70 -1.66
CA ALA A 510 -11.76 -22.39 -1.22
C ALA A 510 -13.18 -22.08 -1.69
N ARG A 511 -13.57 -22.58 -2.88
CA ARG A 511 -14.84 -22.29 -3.53
C ARG A 511 -16.09 -22.48 -2.64
N PRO A 512 -16.25 -23.58 -1.88
CA PRO A 512 -17.46 -23.80 -1.08
C PRO A 512 -17.77 -22.69 -0.07
N LYS A 513 -16.74 -22.01 0.46
CA LYS A 513 -16.90 -20.89 1.40
C LYS A 513 -17.54 -19.66 0.76
N PHE A 514 -17.42 -19.52 -0.55
CA PHE A 514 -17.84 -18.34 -1.32
C PHE A 514 -18.75 -18.70 -2.51
N GLU A 515 -19.38 -19.88 -2.47
CA GLU A 515 -20.11 -20.46 -3.61
C GLU A 515 -21.17 -19.52 -4.18
N ALA A 516 -21.90 -18.80 -3.32
CA ALA A 516 -22.92 -17.84 -3.76
C ALA A 516 -22.32 -16.73 -4.62
N ALA A 517 -21.29 -16.04 -4.13
CA ALA A 517 -20.62 -14.95 -4.85
C ALA A 517 -19.93 -15.43 -6.12
N VAL A 518 -19.33 -16.63 -6.10
CA VAL A 518 -18.73 -17.26 -7.29
C VAL A 518 -19.79 -17.55 -8.34
N LYS A 519 -20.92 -18.15 -7.95
CA LYS A 519 -22.04 -18.43 -8.88
C LYS A 519 -22.65 -17.16 -9.45
N ASP A 520 -22.77 -16.10 -8.65
CA ASP A 520 -23.26 -14.80 -9.13
C ASP A 520 -22.32 -14.24 -10.21
N MET A 521 -21.01 -14.22 -9.94
CA MET A 521 -20.01 -13.78 -10.93
C MET A 521 -20.01 -14.66 -12.19
N GLU A 522 -20.03 -15.98 -12.07
CA GLU A 522 -20.03 -16.91 -13.22
C GLU A 522 -21.28 -16.70 -14.09
N ARG A 523 -22.48 -16.69 -13.48
CA ARG A 523 -23.74 -16.42 -14.19
C ARG A 523 -23.74 -15.06 -14.87
N PHE A 524 -23.26 -14.03 -14.18
CA PHE A 524 -23.14 -12.70 -14.76
C PHE A 524 -22.22 -12.70 -15.97
N ARG A 525 -21.04 -13.33 -15.87
CA ARG A 525 -20.07 -13.36 -16.97
C ARG A 525 -20.58 -14.16 -18.17
N ASP A 526 -21.24 -15.29 -17.94
CA ASP A 526 -21.87 -16.06 -19.01
C ASP A 526 -22.93 -15.24 -19.74
N ARG A 527 -23.77 -14.54 -18.97
CA ARG A 527 -24.78 -13.64 -19.53
C ARG A 527 -24.17 -12.44 -20.26
N LEU A 528 -23.14 -11.83 -19.68
CA LEU A 528 -22.42 -10.69 -20.25
C LEU A 528 -21.83 -11.03 -21.62
N ASN A 529 -21.23 -12.22 -21.78
CA ASN A 529 -20.64 -12.66 -23.05
C ASN A 529 -21.65 -12.82 -24.20
N GLN A 530 -22.94 -13.01 -23.88
CA GLN A 530 -23.98 -13.15 -24.90
C GLN A 530 -24.31 -11.81 -25.55
N ASP A 531 -24.50 -10.76 -24.73
CA ASP A 531 -25.02 -9.47 -25.19
C ASP A 531 -23.97 -8.35 -25.26
N TYR A 532 -22.82 -8.55 -24.64
CA TYR A 532 -21.74 -7.57 -24.58
C TYR A 532 -20.43 -8.18 -25.08
N GLU A 533 -19.53 -7.32 -25.52
CA GLU A 533 -18.17 -7.67 -25.88
C GLU A 533 -17.16 -6.75 -25.19
N VAL A 534 -15.95 -7.25 -24.93
CA VAL A 534 -14.87 -6.42 -24.40
C VAL A 534 -14.50 -5.39 -25.46
N TRP A 535 -14.81 -4.13 -25.18
CA TRP A 535 -14.49 -3.04 -26.08
C TRP A 535 -13.07 -2.55 -25.85
N GLN A 536 -12.70 -2.31 -24.58
CA GLN A 536 -11.37 -1.83 -24.22
C GLN A 536 -10.91 -2.38 -22.86
N ARG A 537 -9.58 -2.50 -22.72
CA ARG A 537 -8.90 -2.78 -21.45
C ARG A 537 -7.95 -1.64 -21.14
N VAL A 538 -8.13 -1.00 -20.00
CA VAL A 538 -7.30 0.11 -19.55
C VAL A 538 -6.49 -0.35 -18.34
N GLY A 539 -5.21 0.01 -18.25
CA GLY A 539 -4.35 -0.41 -17.13
C GLY A 539 -3.77 -1.83 -17.25
N ALA A 540 -3.97 -2.52 -18.38
CA ALA A 540 -3.38 -3.84 -18.64
C ALA A 540 -1.85 -3.85 -18.42
N GLY A 541 -1.33 -4.99 -17.96
CA GLY A 541 0.09 -5.17 -17.61
C GLY A 541 0.51 -4.50 -16.29
N GLY A 542 -0.45 -3.98 -15.51
CA GLY A 542 -0.23 -3.50 -14.15
C GLY A 542 0.14 -4.62 -13.15
N PRO A 543 0.53 -4.25 -11.92
CA PRO A 543 0.83 -5.21 -10.87
C PRO A 543 -0.43 -5.98 -10.45
N ARG A 544 -0.26 -7.22 -9.98
CA ARG A 544 -1.34 -8.08 -9.45
C ARG A 544 -1.26 -8.31 -7.94
N ILE A 545 -0.22 -7.79 -7.29
CA ILE A 545 -0.14 -7.77 -5.83
C ILE A 545 -1.06 -6.66 -5.33
N HIS A 546 -2.01 -6.99 -4.46
CA HIS A 546 -3.11 -6.13 -4.03
C HIS A 546 -2.71 -4.67 -3.72
N ASP A 547 -1.72 -4.46 -2.84
CA ASP A 547 -1.27 -3.09 -2.46
C ASP A 547 -0.61 -2.31 -3.61
N LEU A 548 -0.09 -3.00 -4.62
CA LEU A 548 0.47 -2.36 -5.81
C LEU A 548 -0.60 -2.17 -6.89
N MET A 549 -1.68 -2.95 -6.89
CA MET A 549 -2.79 -2.78 -7.83
C MET A 549 -3.42 -1.39 -7.70
N TYR A 550 -3.35 -0.73 -6.54
CA TYR A 550 -3.91 0.62 -6.35
C TYR A 550 -3.45 1.60 -7.41
N ILE A 551 -2.17 1.57 -7.82
CA ILE A 551 -1.58 2.58 -8.73
C ILE A 551 -1.93 2.37 -10.20
N ARG A 552 -2.45 1.18 -10.54
CA ARG A 552 -2.83 0.81 -11.90
C ARG A 552 -3.71 -0.45 -11.91
N PRO A 553 -4.96 -0.37 -11.42
CA PRO A 553 -5.88 -1.48 -11.59
C PRO A 553 -6.18 -1.68 -13.06
N GLU A 554 -6.47 -2.91 -13.44
CA GLU A 554 -6.97 -3.19 -14.78
C GLU A 554 -8.49 -2.94 -14.81
N MET A 555 -8.95 -2.20 -15.82
CA MET A 555 -10.35 -1.86 -16.04
C MET A 555 -10.83 -2.53 -17.32
N TRP A 556 -11.97 -3.23 -17.26
CA TRP A 556 -12.64 -3.77 -18.42
C TRP A 556 -13.85 -2.92 -18.77
N ILE A 557 -13.89 -2.44 -20.01
CA ILE A 557 -15.04 -1.74 -20.57
C ILE A 557 -15.72 -2.68 -21.55
N TRP A 558 -16.92 -3.13 -21.19
CA TRP A 558 -17.76 -3.96 -22.04
C TRP A 558 -18.79 -3.09 -22.74
N ARG A 559 -19.01 -3.32 -24.04
CA ARG A 559 -20.00 -2.60 -24.84
C ARG A 559 -21.09 -3.54 -25.29
N LYS A 560 -22.34 -3.08 -25.24
CA LYS A 560 -23.49 -3.82 -25.76
C LYS A 560 -23.33 -4.07 -27.26
N LYS A 561 -23.53 -5.32 -27.69
CA LYS A 561 -23.47 -5.71 -29.10
C LYS A 561 -24.60 -5.04 -29.88
N PRO A 562 -24.36 -4.63 -31.14
CA PRO A 562 -25.44 -4.17 -32.00
C PRO A 562 -26.44 -5.32 -32.19
N LYS A 563 -27.74 -5.03 -32.07
CA LYS A 563 -28.79 -6.02 -32.35
C LYS A 563 -28.63 -6.54 -33.78
N SER A 564 -28.68 -7.85 -33.96
CA SER A 564 -28.70 -8.44 -35.29
C SER A 564 -29.97 -7.99 -36.01
N ALA A 565 -29.89 -7.65 -37.31
CA ALA A 565 -31.05 -7.20 -38.10
C ALA A 565 -32.18 -8.26 -38.18
N THR A 566 -31.90 -9.50 -37.78
CA THR A 566 -32.82 -10.64 -37.74
C THR A 566 -33.78 -10.65 -36.53
N ASP A 567 -33.51 -9.91 -35.46
CA ASP A 567 -34.39 -9.88 -34.27
C ASP A 567 -35.56 -8.88 -34.39
N SER A 568 -35.54 -8.01 -35.41
CA SER A 568 -36.58 -7.02 -35.69
C SER A 568 -37.81 -7.56 -36.44
N ALA A 569 -37.81 -8.85 -36.81
CA ALA A 569 -38.87 -9.42 -37.65
C ALA A 569 -39.97 -10.21 -36.90
N SER A 570 -39.88 -10.42 -35.58
CA SER A 570 -40.82 -11.31 -34.87
C SER A 570 -41.94 -10.61 -34.07
N THR A 571 -42.14 -9.30 -34.22
CA THR A 571 -43.23 -8.57 -33.52
C THR A 571 -44.05 -7.71 -34.47
N SER A 572 -44.81 -8.35 -35.37
CA SER A 572 -46.02 -7.74 -35.92
C SER A 572 -47.07 -8.81 -36.26
N ASN A 573 -47.87 -9.20 -35.26
CA ASN A 573 -49.17 -9.79 -35.49
C ASN A 573 -50.21 -8.89 -34.79
N PRO A 574 -50.97 -8.06 -35.52
CA PRO A 574 -52.08 -7.34 -34.92
C PRO A 574 -53.31 -8.26 -34.94
N SER A 575 -53.66 -8.80 -33.77
CA SER A 575 -54.97 -9.38 -33.52
C SER A 575 -55.99 -8.25 -33.33
N SER A 576 -56.75 -7.92 -34.38
CA SER A 576 -57.90 -7.01 -34.30
C SER A 576 -59.20 -7.80 -34.20
N THR A 577 -59.75 -7.91 -33.00
CA THR A 577 -61.18 -8.22 -32.78
C THR A 577 -61.95 -6.92 -32.69
N THR A 578 -62.83 -6.66 -33.65
CA THR A 578 -63.96 -5.73 -33.48
C THR A 578 -65.19 -6.33 -34.16
N SER A 579 -66.19 -6.58 -33.33
CA SER A 579 -67.55 -7.00 -33.66
C SER A 579 -68.36 -5.83 -34.23
N GLY A 580 -69.06 -6.07 -35.35
CA GLY A 580 -69.95 -5.09 -35.98
C GLY A 580 -70.79 -5.69 -37.11
N THR A 581 -72.03 -6.01 -36.78
CA THR A 581 -73.17 -6.50 -37.57
C THR A 581 -73.43 -5.84 -38.94
N SER A 582 -73.81 -6.64 -39.93
CA SER A 582 -74.86 -6.28 -40.90
C SER A 582 -75.54 -7.54 -41.46
N GLY A 583 -76.85 -7.65 -41.23
CA GLY A 583 -77.72 -8.66 -41.84
C GLY A 583 -78.35 -8.09 -43.12
N ALA A 584 -78.51 -8.94 -44.13
CA ALA A 584 -79.31 -8.67 -45.32
C ALA A 584 -80.56 -9.59 -45.30
N PRO A 585 -81.78 -9.07 -45.57
CA PRO A 585 -82.99 -9.88 -45.54
C PRO A 585 -83.27 -10.54 -46.91
N ALA A 586 -83.81 -11.76 -46.89
CA ALA A 586 -84.35 -12.44 -48.06
C ALA A 586 -85.80 -11.96 -48.35
N PRO A 587 -86.24 -11.88 -49.63
CA PRO A 587 -87.56 -11.35 -49.97
C PRO A 587 -88.61 -12.45 -50.15
N THR A 588 -89.84 -12.21 -49.70
CA THR A 588 -91.09 -12.71 -50.31
C THR A 588 -92.29 -11.97 -49.67
N PRO A 589 -93.42 -11.88 -50.38
CA PRO A 589 -94.01 -10.66 -50.94
C PRO A 589 -94.58 -9.64 -49.96
#